data_AF-A0A819JHU8-F1
#
_entry.id   AF-A0A819JHU8-F1
#
_cell.length_a   1.000
_cell.length_b   1.000
_cell.length_c   1.000
_cell.angle_alpha   90.00
_cell.angle_beta   90.00
_cell.angle_gamma   90.00
#
_symmetry.space_group_name_H-M   'P 1'
#
loop_
_entity.id
_entity.type
_entity.pdbx_description
1 polymer ?
#
loop_
_entity_poly.entity_id
_entity_poly.type
_entity_poly.pdbx_seq_one_letter_code
_entity_poly.pdbx_strand_id
1 'polypeptide(L)'
;MSSIVSEATENNNDLPADVFSYNNDRFYQFVEEKYGADIAELLSFQAIRNGAHLLSTSCDEILMIFQQESNDLNQLKKNVLFSNRW
;
A
#
# COMPACT_ATOMS: atom_id res chain seq x y z
N MET A 1 -7.30 -26.17 -39.00
CA MET A 1 -7.31 -26.52 -37.55
C MET A 1 -6.99 -25.24 -36.81
N SER A 2 -7.95 -24.66 -36.11
CA SER A 2 -7.77 -23.38 -35.40
C SER A 2 -7.03 -23.64 -34.10
N SER A 3 -5.83 -23.09 -33.97
CA SER A 3 -5.11 -23.02 -32.69
C SER A 3 -5.83 -22.02 -31.79
N ILE A 4 -6.39 -22.50 -30.69
CA ILE A 4 -6.83 -21.65 -29.60
C ILE A 4 -5.55 -21.21 -28.90
N VAL A 5 -5.06 -20.02 -29.24
CA VAL A 5 -4.10 -19.31 -28.40
C VAL A 5 -4.85 -18.99 -27.12
N SER A 6 -4.64 -19.84 -26.10
CA SER A 6 -5.01 -19.48 -24.74
C SER A 6 -4.01 -18.41 -24.33
N GLU A 7 -4.41 -17.16 -24.54
CA GLU A 7 -3.74 -15.99 -23.98
C GLU A 7 -3.89 -16.12 -22.46
N ALA A 8 -2.89 -16.76 -21.83
CA ALA A 8 -2.71 -16.65 -20.40
C ALA A 8 -2.49 -15.17 -20.15
N THR A 9 -3.51 -14.50 -19.63
CA THR A 9 -3.37 -13.17 -19.04
C THR A 9 -2.35 -13.33 -17.94
N GLU A 10 -1.08 -12.97 -18.23
CA GLU A 10 -0.06 -12.79 -17.23
C GLU A 10 -0.63 -11.80 -16.22
N ASN A 11 -1.07 -12.34 -15.10
CA ASN A 11 -1.55 -11.58 -13.98
C ASN A 11 -0.30 -10.92 -13.40
N ASN A 12 0.07 -9.76 -13.95
CA ASN A 12 1.21 -8.91 -13.54
C ASN A 12 1.06 -8.35 -12.12
N ASN A 13 0.19 -8.94 -11.31
CA ASN A 13 0.12 -8.68 -9.90
C ASN A 13 1.20 -9.54 -9.24
N ASP A 14 2.36 -8.94 -8.96
CA ASP A 14 3.42 -9.46 -8.06
C ASP A 14 2.94 -9.64 -6.60
N LEU A 15 1.62 -9.69 -6.41
CA LEU A 15 0.96 -9.85 -5.13
C LEU A 15 0.91 -11.34 -4.78
N PRO A 16 1.36 -11.73 -3.58
CA PRO A 16 1.18 -13.08 -3.07
C PRO A 16 -0.30 -13.49 -3.09
N ALA A 17 -0.57 -14.75 -3.40
CA ALA A 17 -1.93 -15.28 -3.53
C ALA A 17 -2.78 -15.13 -2.25
N ASP A 18 -2.12 -14.99 -1.09
CA ASP A 18 -2.71 -14.95 0.23
C ASP A 18 -2.54 -13.60 0.94
N VAL A 19 -2.12 -12.53 0.23
CA VAL A 19 -1.87 -11.19 0.81
C VAL A 19 -3.09 -10.61 1.55
N PHE A 20 -4.31 -10.99 1.14
CA PHE A 20 -5.55 -10.60 1.82
C PHE A 20 -5.76 -11.28 3.17
N SER A 21 -5.09 -12.41 3.40
CA SER A 21 -5.13 -13.18 4.65
C SER A 21 -3.99 -12.85 5.61
N TYR A 22 -3.07 -11.97 5.20
CA TYR A 22 -1.96 -11.56 6.05
C TYR A 22 -2.46 -10.94 7.35
N ASN A 23 -1.78 -11.29 8.43
CA ASN A 23 -1.88 -10.54 9.67
C ASN A 23 -1.10 -9.21 9.53
N ASN A 24 -1.29 -8.30 10.49
CA ASN A 24 -0.71 -6.95 10.43
C ASN A 24 0.78 -6.96 10.12
N ASP A 25 1.57 -7.76 10.85
CA ASP A 25 3.02 -7.77 10.73
C ASP A 25 3.47 -8.24 9.35
N ARG A 26 2.87 -9.32 8.82
CA ARG A 26 3.18 -9.83 7.48
C ARG A 26 2.75 -8.87 6.37
N PHE A 27 1.64 -8.15 6.57
CA PHE A 27 1.18 -7.14 5.63
C PHE A 27 2.14 -5.96 5.55
N TYR A 28 2.51 -5.37 6.69
CA TYR A 28 3.46 -4.25 6.69
C TYR A 28 4.85 -4.66 6.20
N GLN A 29 5.32 -5.86 6.58
CA GLN A 29 6.57 -6.40 6.07
C GLN A 29 6.54 -6.56 4.53
N PHE A 30 5.44 -7.09 3.98
CA PHE A 30 5.28 -7.19 2.53
C PHE A 30 5.30 -5.83 1.83
N VAL A 31 4.60 -4.85 2.39
CA VAL A 31 4.59 -3.48 1.85
C VAL A 31 5.99 -2.87 1.90
N GLU A 32 6.70 -3.04 3.02
CA GLU A 32 8.07 -2.54 3.19
C GLU A 32 9.03 -3.17 2.17
N GLU A 33 8.98 -4.48 1.98
CA GLU A 33 9.82 -5.20 1.02
C GLU A 33 9.55 -4.81 -0.44
N LYS A 34 8.30 -4.48 -0.78
CA LYS A 34 7.88 -4.17 -2.16
C LYS A 34 7.91 -2.69 -2.51
N TYR A 35 7.56 -1.82 -1.58
CA TYR A 35 7.33 -0.39 -1.81
C TYR A 35 8.18 0.52 -0.93
N GLY A 36 8.92 -0.05 0.03
CA GLY A 36 9.83 0.66 0.92
C GLY A 36 9.23 0.96 2.30
N ALA A 37 10.13 1.17 3.27
CA ALA A 37 9.78 1.43 4.67
C ALA A 37 8.89 2.67 4.86
N ASP A 38 9.15 3.75 4.12
CA ASP A 38 8.35 4.99 4.22
C ASP A 38 6.87 4.76 3.88
N ILE A 39 6.58 3.91 2.89
CA ILE A 39 5.21 3.60 2.47
C ILE A 39 4.52 2.71 3.51
N ALA A 40 5.24 1.74 4.08
CA ALA A 40 4.73 0.90 5.16
C ALA A 40 4.41 1.74 6.41
N GLU A 41 5.31 2.68 6.75
CA GLU A 41 5.13 3.60 7.89
C GLU A 41 3.92 4.52 7.66
N LEU A 42 3.77 5.10 6.47
CA LEU A 42 2.57 5.88 6.10
C LEU A 42 1.29 5.07 6.27
N LEU A 43 1.24 3.83 5.76
CA LEU A 43 0.04 2.99 5.89
C LEU A 43 -0.22 2.57 7.35
N SER A 44 0.81 2.53 8.19
CA SER A 44 0.67 2.21 9.62
C SER A 44 -0.12 3.29 10.39
N PHE A 45 0.09 4.57 10.07
CA PHE A 45 -0.68 5.67 10.66
C PHE A 45 -2.16 5.66 10.26
N GLN A 46 -2.52 4.99 9.16
CA GLN A 46 -3.89 4.76 8.74
C GLN A 46 -4.54 3.51 9.37
N ALA A 47 -3.80 2.80 10.22
CA ALA A 47 -4.23 1.54 10.83
C ALA A 47 -4.74 0.51 9.81
N ILE A 48 -4.17 0.50 8.59
CA ILE A 48 -4.53 -0.47 7.54
C ILE A 48 -3.82 -1.79 7.82
N ARG A 49 -4.58 -2.71 8.39
CA ARG A 49 -4.08 -3.95 8.98
C ARG A 49 -3.77 -5.07 8.00
N ASN A 50 -4.40 -5.07 6.83
CA ASN A 50 -4.22 -6.07 5.78
C ASN A 50 -4.83 -5.61 4.45
N GLY A 51 -4.66 -6.43 3.42
CA GLY A 51 -5.22 -6.15 2.10
C GLY A 51 -6.75 -6.05 2.08
N ALA A 52 -7.47 -6.80 2.92
CA ALA A 52 -8.93 -6.71 2.99
C ALA A 52 -9.37 -5.35 3.54
N HIS A 53 -8.65 -4.83 4.55
CA HIS A 53 -8.89 -3.51 5.10
C HIS A 53 -8.61 -2.43 4.05
N LEU A 54 -7.51 -2.55 3.29
CA LEU A 54 -7.16 -1.62 2.21
C LEU A 54 -8.26 -1.53 1.14
N LEU A 55 -8.90 -2.65 0.78
CA LEU A 55 -10.01 -2.65 -0.19
C LEU A 55 -11.27 -1.95 0.33
N SER A 56 -11.46 -1.91 1.65
CA SER A 56 -12.58 -1.19 2.28
C SER A 56 -12.23 0.26 2.64
N THR A 57 -10.95 0.64 2.64
CA THR A 57 -10.49 1.99 2.93
C THR A 57 -10.46 2.79 1.62
N SER A 58 -11.22 3.87 1.58
CA SER A 58 -11.24 4.79 0.45
C SER A 58 -9.93 5.58 0.33
N CYS A 59 -9.61 6.05 -0.87
CA CYS A 59 -8.45 6.93 -1.07
C CYS A 59 -8.51 8.19 -0.21
N ASP A 60 -9.71 8.77 -0.03
CA ASP A 60 -9.89 9.96 0.80
C ASP A 60 -9.51 9.68 2.26
N GLU A 61 -9.93 8.54 2.81
CA GLU A 61 -9.53 8.10 4.15
C GLU A 61 -8.01 7.94 4.25
N ILE A 62 -7.36 7.29 3.28
CA ILE A 62 -5.90 7.16 3.24
C ILE A 62 -5.23 8.54 3.27
N LEU A 63 -5.74 9.50 2.49
CA LEU A 63 -5.19 10.84 2.40
C LEU A 63 -5.42 11.69 3.66
N MET A 64 -6.38 11.33 4.52
CA MET A 64 -6.58 12.02 5.80
C MET A 64 -5.35 11.94 6.71
N ILE A 65 -4.46 10.97 6.49
CA ILE A 65 -3.16 10.94 7.17
C ILE A 65 -2.44 12.27 7.06
N PHE A 66 -2.41 12.85 5.86
CA PHE A 66 -1.62 14.04 5.58
C PHE A 66 -2.23 15.29 6.21
N GLN A 67 -3.45 15.21 6.72
CA GLN A 67 -4.10 16.29 7.47
C GLN A 67 -3.82 16.20 8.98
N GLN A 68 -3.23 15.11 9.48
CA GLN A 68 -2.90 14.98 10.90
C GLN A 68 -1.70 15.85 11.29
N GLU A 69 -1.83 16.56 12.41
CA GLU A 69 -0.73 17.27 13.06
C GLU A 69 0.09 16.29 13.93
N SER A 70 1.00 15.55 13.29
CA SER A 70 1.96 14.67 13.96
C SER A 70 3.39 15.08 13.63
N ASN A 71 4.26 15.15 14.65
CA ASN A 71 5.68 15.46 14.47
C ASN A 71 6.38 14.42 13.60
N ASP A 72 6.09 13.15 13.80
CA ASP A 72 6.71 12.04 13.06
C ASP A 72 6.26 12.06 11.60
N LEU A 73 4.97 12.27 11.36
CA LEU A 73 4.44 12.47 10.01
C LEU A 73 5.03 13.73 9.34
N ASN A 74 5.19 14.81 10.09
CA ASN A 74 5.80 16.05 9.59
C ASN A 74 7.29 15.88 9.27
N GLN A 75 8.00 14.98 9.96
CA GLN A 75 9.37 14.61 9.60
C GLN A 75 9.39 13.73 8.35
N LEU A 76 8.49 12.76 8.26
CA LEU A 76 8.35 11.89 7.10
C LEU A 76 8.02 12.69 5.82
N LYS A 77 7.07 13.64 5.91
CA LYS A 77 6.74 14.59 4.83
C LYS A 77 7.91 15.48 4.39
N LYS A 78 8.89 15.72 5.27
CA LYS A 78 10.10 16.52 4.95
C LYS A 78 11.18 15.66 4.31
N ASN A 79 11.25 14.38 4.66
CA ASN A 79 12.22 13.42 4.13
C ASN A 79 11.81 12.89 2.76
N VAL A 80 10.51 12.64 2.57
CA VAL A 80 9.94 12.32 1.28
C VAL A 80 9.76 13.63 0.52
N LEU A 81 10.33 13.74 -0.68
CA LEU A 81 10.11 14.87 -1.60
C LEU A 81 8.65 14.90 -2.08
N PHE A 82 7.69 15.17 -1.20
CA PHE A 82 6.36 15.62 -1.59
C PHE A 82 6.51 17.04 -2.14
N SER A 83 7.02 17.13 -3.37
CA SER A 83 7.26 18.39 -4.07
C SER A 83 5.93 19.11 -4.29
N ASN A 84 5.61 20.03 -3.38
CA ASN A 84 4.85 21.27 -3.56
C ASN A 84 3.71 21.25 -4.60
N ARG A 85 2.75 20.33 -4.49
CA ARG A 85 1.41 20.48 -5.10
C ARG A 85 0.35 19.80 -4.24
N TRP A 86 -0.11 20.50 -3.21
CA TRP A 86 -1.39 20.28 -2.55
C TRP A 86 -2.03 21.64 -2.31
#